data_AF-A0A9E3NHV6-F1
#
_entry.id   AF-A0A9E3NHV6-F1
#
_cell.length_a   1.000
_cell.length_b   1.000
_cell.length_c   1.000
_cell.angle_alpha   90.00
_cell.angle_beta   90.00
_cell.angle_gamma   90.00
#
_symmetry.space_group_name_H-M   'P 1'
#
loop_
_entity.id
_entity.type
_entity.pdbx_description
1 polymer ?
#
loop_
_entity_poly.entity_id
_entity_poly.type
_entity_poly.pdbx_seq_one_letter_code
_entity_poly.pdbx_strand_id
1 'polypeptide(L)'
;MNGLDKYRNIYFLGIGGIGMSALARWFIKKGVKVSGYDRTATSLTRQLEAEGMNVHYDDSVSNIPEEILREHDNTLVVFTPAIPKDHKEYNYLFQEGYTILKRSEILGLITKNYKTVAVAGTHGKTTTSSMVAHILKSGGKNMVAFLGGITTNYESNLVMHGKVGEDTIVVAEADEFDRSFLKLFPEIAIITSADPDHLDIYGNHESMITSFKDFIKQISAKGTLIIHESIAEKLAGDVTSLTKNIYSMSRGQFFAGNITAHSGFFEFDLMGFGPKAERIRLGVPGFHNVENAVAAALAAQACGLQVAEIKTALETFHGVKRRFEFVYRNDKVIFIDDYAHHPTEIEAFLRSVKSMYPRKKLTVVFQPHLFTRTRDFADGFSKSLSLADELFLMDIYPARELPIAGVDSDMLMNGITSPVKIRCGKTDLMEKLDQHEVELIATVGAGDIDTFVQPIKTMLEKRYEN
;
A
#
# COMPACT_ATOMS: atom_id res chain seq x y z
N MET A 1 -6.32 12.49 -26.70
CA MET A 1 -5.50 13.28 -25.75
C MET A 1 -6.33 13.46 -24.47
N ASN A 2 -5.74 13.26 -23.30
CA ASN A 2 -6.44 13.30 -22.00
C ASN A 2 -6.71 14.72 -21.46
N GLY A 3 -6.37 15.77 -22.24
CA GLY A 3 -6.59 17.17 -21.87
C GLY A 3 -5.58 17.71 -20.84
N LEU A 4 -4.62 16.90 -20.40
CA LEU A 4 -3.59 17.31 -19.42
C LEU A 4 -2.38 17.97 -20.08
N ASP A 5 -2.11 17.67 -21.35
CA ASP A 5 -0.92 18.16 -22.08
C ASP A 5 -0.88 19.68 -22.28
N LYS A 6 -2.00 20.39 -22.04
CA LYS A 6 -2.07 21.86 -22.13
C LYS A 6 -1.43 22.58 -20.95
N TYR A 7 -1.28 21.91 -19.80
CA TYR A 7 -0.76 22.52 -18.58
C TYR A 7 0.77 22.47 -18.55
N ARG A 8 1.39 23.60 -18.19
CA ARG A 8 2.85 23.73 -18.04
C ARG A 8 3.30 23.62 -16.59
N ASN A 9 2.39 23.86 -15.65
CA ASN A 9 2.63 23.75 -14.22
C ASN A 9 1.56 22.86 -13.59
N ILE A 10 1.99 21.98 -12.69
CA ILE A 10 1.10 21.21 -11.83
C ILE A 10 1.42 21.56 -10.38
N TYR A 11 0.43 22.09 -9.69
CA TYR A 11 0.55 22.47 -8.28
C TYR A 11 -0.18 21.47 -7.39
N PHE A 12 0.52 20.83 -6.47
CA PHE A 12 -0.02 19.79 -5.61
C PHE A 12 -0.31 20.31 -4.20
N LEU A 13 -1.54 20.13 -3.73
CA LEU A 13 -1.92 20.34 -2.34
C LEU A 13 -1.94 18.98 -1.61
N GLY A 14 -0.92 18.72 -0.79
CA GLY A 14 -0.65 17.43 -0.15
C GLY A 14 0.28 16.54 -0.98
N ILE A 15 1.36 17.12 -1.52
CA ILE A 15 2.27 16.47 -2.48
C ILE A 15 3.00 15.24 -1.90
N GLY A 16 3.22 15.22 -0.58
CA GLY A 16 3.88 14.15 0.16
C GLY A 16 3.00 12.90 0.36
N GLY A 17 1.71 12.94 0.02
CA GLY A 17 0.87 11.75 0.01
C GLY A 17 1.39 10.69 -0.97
N ILE A 18 1.30 9.40 -0.62
CA ILE A 18 1.90 8.34 -1.45
C ILE A 18 1.28 8.27 -2.86
N GLY A 19 -0.03 8.46 -3.01
CA GLY A 19 -0.66 8.55 -4.32
C GLY A 19 -0.42 9.88 -5.04
N MET A 20 -0.14 10.96 -4.30
CA MET A 20 0.11 12.30 -4.85
C MET A 20 1.52 12.40 -5.43
N SER A 21 2.52 11.95 -4.67
CA SER A 21 3.93 11.90 -5.09
C SER A 21 4.16 11.06 -6.35
N ALA A 22 3.43 9.96 -6.54
CA ALA A 22 3.51 9.17 -7.78
C ALA A 22 3.03 9.97 -9.01
N LEU A 23 1.96 10.77 -8.86
CA LEU A 23 1.48 11.67 -9.91
C LEU A 23 2.45 12.83 -10.14
N ALA A 24 3.01 13.42 -9.09
CA ALA A 24 4.02 14.47 -9.17
C ALA A 24 5.25 13.98 -9.97
N ARG A 25 5.74 12.77 -9.65
CA ARG A 25 6.83 12.09 -10.38
C ARG A 25 6.49 11.83 -11.85
N TRP A 26 5.22 11.58 -12.15
CA TRP A 26 4.79 11.37 -13.54
C TRP A 26 4.88 12.66 -14.35
N PHE A 27 4.36 13.76 -13.81
CA PHE A 27 4.38 15.05 -14.50
C PHE A 27 5.80 15.60 -14.66
N ILE A 28 6.66 15.48 -13.64
CA ILE A 28 8.05 15.93 -13.79
C ILE A 28 8.81 15.11 -14.84
N LYS A 29 8.56 13.79 -14.94
CA LYS A 29 9.13 12.93 -16.01
C LYS A 29 8.57 13.26 -17.40
N LYS A 30 7.40 13.88 -17.48
CA LYS A 30 6.84 14.43 -18.73
C LYS A 30 7.41 15.81 -19.08
N GLY A 31 8.30 16.36 -18.25
CA GLY A 31 8.92 17.68 -18.47
C GLY A 31 8.02 18.84 -18.04
N VAL A 32 6.98 18.58 -17.25
CA VAL A 32 6.10 19.61 -16.70
C VAL A 32 6.70 20.12 -15.39
N LYS A 33 6.56 21.41 -15.09
CA LYS A 33 6.99 21.95 -13.80
C LYS A 33 6.06 21.48 -12.70
N VAL A 34 6.63 21.06 -11.57
CA VAL A 34 5.87 20.51 -10.45
C VAL A 34 6.31 21.20 -9.16
N SER A 35 5.34 21.70 -8.42
CA SER A 35 5.52 22.28 -7.10
C SER A 35 4.33 21.93 -6.21
N GLY A 36 4.44 22.15 -4.90
CA GLY A 36 3.32 21.86 -4.02
C GLY A 36 3.55 22.13 -2.55
N TYR A 37 2.48 21.95 -1.80
CA TYR A 37 2.43 22.04 -0.36
C TYR A 37 2.32 20.65 0.25
N ASP A 38 2.93 20.44 1.42
CA ASP A 38 2.53 19.39 2.36
C ASP A 38 2.57 19.91 3.81
N ARG A 39 1.79 19.34 4.72
CA ARG A 39 1.77 19.80 6.12
C ARG A 39 3.07 19.52 6.87
N THR A 40 3.79 18.47 6.49
CA THR A 40 4.93 17.98 7.28
C THR A 40 6.06 17.49 6.38
N ALA A 41 7.28 17.89 6.71
CA ALA A 41 8.47 17.39 6.05
C ALA A 41 8.68 15.90 6.39
N THR A 42 8.70 15.05 5.38
CA THR A 42 8.91 13.60 5.49
C THR A 42 10.09 13.16 4.64
N SER A 43 10.53 11.92 4.81
CA SER A 43 11.54 11.33 3.91
C SER A 43 11.09 11.38 2.44
N LEU A 44 9.78 11.24 2.17
CA LEU A 44 9.23 11.29 0.83
C LEU A 44 9.25 12.72 0.26
N THR A 45 8.82 13.74 1.02
CA THR A 45 8.85 15.12 0.50
C THR A 45 10.27 15.60 0.24
N ARG A 46 11.24 15.22 1.09
CA ARG A 46 12.67 15.51 0.84
C ARG A 46 13.22 14.84 -0.42
N GLN A 47 12.73 13.64 -0.76
CA GLN A 47 13.07 13.01 -2.03
C GLN A 47 12.48 13.78 -3.22
N LEU A 48 11.24 14.26 -3.11
CA LEU A 48 10.62 15.08 -4.16
C LEU A 48 11.37 16.40 -4.37
N GLU A 49 11.83 17.04 -3.29
CA GLU A 49 12.71 18.22 -3.34
C GLU A 49 14.02 17.89 -4.07
N ALA A 50 14.66 16.76 -3.73
CA ALA A 50 15.88 16.30 -4.41
C ALA A 50 15.65 15.93 -5.89
N GLU A 51 14.43 15.56 -6.27
CA GLU A 51 14.00 15.34 -7.66
C GLU A 51 13.70 16.64 -8.41
N GLY A 52 13.82 17.81 -7.76
CA GLY A 52 13.68 19.12 -8.36
C GLY A 52 12.30 19.76 -8.21
N MET A 53 11.43 19.21 -7.36
CA MET A 53 10.12 19.80 -7.06
C MET A 53 10.23 20.86 -5.95
N ASN A 54 9.61 22.01 -6.13
CA ASN A 54 9.55 23.01 -5.07
C ASN A 54 8.44 22.64 -4.07
N VAL A 55 8.81 22.33 -2.82
CA VAL A 55 7.87 21.94 -1.76
C VAL A 55 7.99 22.90 -0.58
N HIS A 56 6.85 23.34 -0.06
CA HIS A 56 6.79 24.11 1.18
C HIS A 56 5.77 23.54 2.17
N TYR A 57 5.88 23.99 3.44
CA TYR A 57 5.22 23.35 4.57
C TYR A 57 4.32 24.26 5.41
N ASP A 58 4.06 25.47 4.92
CA ASP A 58 3.14 26.43 5.53
C ASP A 58 2.10 26.85 4.50
N ASP A 59 0.83 26.85 4.90
CA ASP A 59 -0.30 27.04 3.99
C ASP A 59 -0.56 28.52 3.63
N SER A 60 0.35 29.44 3.93
CA SER A 60 0.21 30.83 3.54
C SER A 60 0.19 30.98 2.01
N VAL A 61 -0.77 31.77 1.52
CA VAL A 61 -0.89 32.12 0.09
C VAL A 61 0.40 32.74 -0.47
N SER A 62 1.18 33.43 0.38
CA SER A 62 2.48 34.00 0.00
C SER A 62 3.54 32.96 -0.40
N ASN A 63 3.34 31.69 -0.02
CA ASN A 63 4.26 30.60 -0.34
C ASN A 63 3.93 29.94 -1.68
N ILE A 64 2.75 30.20 -2.26
CA ILE A 64 2.43 29.75 -3.61
C ILE A 64 3.49 30.33 -4.56
N PRO A 65 4.23 29.49 -5.32
CA PRO A 65 5.31 29.97 -6.16
C PRO A 65 4.83 31.02 -7.17
N GLU A 66 5.62 32.07 -7.41
CA GLU A 66 5.21 33.16 -8.32
C GLU A 66 4.85 32.66 -9.72
N GLU A 67 5.48 31.59 -10.21
CA GLU A 67 5.16 31.00 -11.52
C GLU A 67 3.72 30.43 -11.56
N ILE A 68 3.23 29.87 -10.47
CA ILE A 68 1.85 29.37 -10.34
C ILE A 68 0.85 30.53 -10.41
N LEU A 69 1.20 31.66 -9.79
CA LEU A 69 0.38 32.88 -9.80
C LEU A 69 0.38 33.56 -11.18
N ARG A 70 1.53 33.59 -11.86
CA ARG A 70 1.68 34.22 -13.19
C ARG A 70 1.08 33.40 -14.31
N GLU A 71 1.14 32.06 -14.23
CA GLU A 71 0.70 31.15 -15.28
C GLU A 71 -0.66 30.50 -14.96
N HIS A 72 -1.63 31.30 -14.49
CA HIS A 72 -2.98 30.85 -14.09
C HIS A 72 -3.61 29.84 -15.07
N ASP A 73 -3.80 30.22 -16.33
CA ASP A 73 -4.49 29.40 -17.34
C ASP A 73 -3.72 28.14 -17.77
N ASN A 74 -2.41 28.12 -17.50
CA ASN A 74 -1.52 26.99 -17.81
C ASN A 74 -1.21 26.14 -16.57
N THR A 75 -1.91 26.36 -15.46
CA THR A 75 -1.70 25.63 -14.20
C THR A 75 -2.89 24.73 -13.87
N LEU A 76 -2.57 23.49 -13.52
CA LEU A 76 -3.51 22.54 -12.93
C LEU A 76 -3.21 22.37 -11.44
N VAL A 77 -4.22 22.53 -10.60
CA VAL A 77 -4.10 22.24 -9.17
C VAL A 77 -4.62 20.82 -8.91
N VAL A 78 -3.83 20.01 -8.22
CA VAL A 78 -4.18 18.65 -7.81
C VAL A 78 -4.23 18.58 -6.30
N PHE A 79 -5.31 18.06 -5.73
CA PHE A 79 -5.44 17.98 -4.27
C PHE A 79 -5.84 16.59 -3.78
N THR A 80 -5.48 16.32 -2.53
CA THR A 80 -5.92 15.15 -1.77
C THR A 80 -7.15 15.49 -0.90
N PRO A 81 -8.10 14.56 -0.69
CA PRO A 81 -9.21 14.76 0.25
C PRO A 81 -8.79 15.08 1.69
N ALA A 82 -7.52 14.84 2.05
CA ALA A 82 -6.97 15.17 3.37
C ALA A 82 -6.72 16.67 3.59
N ILE A 83 -6.89 17.52 2.57
CA ILE A 83 -6.77 18.98 2.71
C ILE A 83 -7.96 19.52 3.54
N PRO A 84 -7.70 20.26 4.64
CA PRO A 84 -8.75 20.86 5.46
C PRO A 84 -9.61 21.88 4.70
N LYS A 85 -10.86 22.08 5.16
CA LYS A 85 -11.78 23.04 4.54
C LYS A 85 -11.31 24.49 4.66
N ASP A 86 -10.56 24.81 5.71
CA ASP A 86 -10.02 26.13 6.01
C ASP A 86 -8.61 26.35 5.43
N HIS A 87 -8.08 25.40 4.65
CA HIS A 87 -6.76 25.50 4.03
C HIS A 87 -6.64 26.74 3.13
N LYS A 88 -5.72 27.66 3.46
CA LYS A 88 -5.73 29.00 2.86
C LYS A 88 -5.39 28.99 1.37
N GLU A 89 -4.40 28.21 0.93
CA GLU A 89 -4.07 28.13 -0.50
C GLU A 89 -5.17 27.50 -1.34
N TYR A 90 -5.87 26.51 -0.79
CA TYR A 90 -6.96 25.84 -1.52
C TYR A 90 -8.08 26.83 -1.76
N ASN A 91 -8.47 27.55 -0.71
CA ASN A 91 -9.52 28.56 -0.77
C ASN A 91 -9.15 29.72 -1.71
N TYR A 92 -7.89 30.17 -1.68
CA TYR A 92 -7.40 31.19 -2.62
C TYR A 92 -7.44 30.70 -4.08
N LEU A 93 -6.81 29.55 -4.39
CA LEU A 93 -6.76 29.01 -5.75
C LEU A 93 -8.17 28.72 -6.30
N PHE A 94 -9.09 28.29 -5.43
CA PHE A 94 -10.48 28.08 -5.80
C PHE A 94 -11.21 29.40 -6.12
N GLN A 95 -11.00 30.45 -5.31
CA GLN A 95 -11.60 31.77 -5.52
C GLN A 95 -11.08 32.46 -6.78
N GLU A 96 -9.80 32.30 -7.10
CA GLU A 96 -9.18 32.85 -8.31
C GLU A 96 -9.57 32.07 -9.59
N GLY A 97 -10.26 30.94 -9.47
CA GLY A 97 -10.81 30.22 -10.62
C GLY A 97 -9.84 29.23 -11.30
N TYR A 98 -8.82 28.75 -10.58
CA TYR A 98 -7.94 27.71 -11.10
C TYR A 98 -8.70 26.42 -11.45
N THR A 99 -8.19 25.67 -12.42
CA THR A 99 -8.68 24.29 -12.61
C THR A 99 -8.14 23.41 -11.48
N ILE A 100 -9.04 22.94 -10.61
CA ILE A 100 -8.70 22.09 -9.46
C ILE A 100 -9.31 20.71 -9.66
N LEU A 101 -8.49 19.65 -9.63
CA LEU A 101 -8.93 18.27 -9.79
C LEU A 101 -8.45 17.41 -8.61
N LYS A 102 -9.27 16.41 -8.23
CA LYS A 102 -8.85 15.43 -7.23
C LYS A 102 -7.77 14.51 -7.79
N ARG A 103 -6.90 14.00 -6.91
CA ARG A 103 -5.93 12.93 -7.23
C ARG A 103 -6.51 11.81 -8.10
N SER A 104 -7.68 11.31 -7.72
CA SER A 104 -8.33 10.18 -8.39
C SER A 104 -8.82 10.52 -9.80
N GLU A 105 -9.20 11.76 -10.05
CA GLU A 105 -9.62 12.23 -11.36
C GLU A 105 -8.42 12.35 -12.29
N ILE A 106 -7.29 12.84 -11.78
CA ILE A 106 -6.02 12.87 -12.53
C ILE A 106 -5.59 11.46 -12.93
N LEU A 107 -5.59 10.52 -11.98
CA LEU A 107 -5.21 9.15 -12.28
C LEU A 107 -6.14 8.53 -13.34
N GLY A 108 -7.46 8.74 -13.22
CA GLY A 108 -8.43 8.30 -14.22
C GLY A 108 -8.22 8.93 -15.60
N LEU A 109 -7.88 10.23 -15.67
CA LEU A 109 -7.54 10.91 -16.93
C LEU A 109 -6.26 10.36 -17.56
N ILE A 110 -5.26 10.03 -16.75
CA ILE A 110 -4.02 9.40 -17.23
C ILE A 110 -4.33 8.01 -17.78
N THR A 111 -5.04 7.15 -17.02
CA THR A 111 -5.25 5.75 -17.36
C THR A 111 -6.21 5.54 -18.53
N LYS A 112 -7.12 6.50 -18.80
CA LYS A 112 -8.18 6.40 -19.81
C LYS A 112 -7.72 5.98 -21.23
N ASN A 113 -6.48 6.28 -21.60
CA ASN A 113 -5.96 5.99 -22.95
C ASN A 113 -5.03 4.76 -22.99
N TYR A 114 -4.93 4.00 -21.90
CA TYR A 114 -3.98 2.89 -21.78
C TYR A 114 -4.66 1.64 -21.26
N LYS A 115 -4.13 0.48 -21.67
CA LYS A 115 -4.52 -0.80 -21.05
C LYS A 115 -4.15 -0.75 -19.57
N THR A 116 -5.15 -0.81 -18.70
CA THR A 116 -5.00 -0.61 -17.26
C THR A 116 -5.26 -1.91 -16.49
N VAL A 117 -4.30 -2.25 -15.62
CA VAL A 117 -4.41 -3.25 -14.57
C VAL A 117 -4.68 -2.52 -13.26
N ALA A 118 -5.90 -2.64 -12.74
CA ALA A 118 -6.30 -2.00 -11.49
C ALA A 118 -6.39 -3.03 -10.36
N VAL A 119 -5.79 -2.72 -9.21
CA VAL A 119 -5.76 -3.61 -8.05
C VAL A 119 -6.51 -2.99 -6.90
N ALA A 120 -7.65 -3.58 -6.52
CA ALA A 120 -8.53 -3.13 -5.46
C ALA A 120 -8.66 -4.18 -4.34
N GLY A 121 -9.29 -3.76 -3.23
CA GLY A 121 -9.67 -4.59 -2.10
C GLY A 121 -9.18 -4.03 -0.77
N THR A 122 -9.73 -4.49 0.35
CA THR A 122 -9.40 -3.91 1.67
C THR A 122 -7.91 -4.11 2.03
N HIS A 123 -7.36 -5.28 1.73
CA HIS A 123 -6.00 -5.71 2.08
C HIS A 123 -5.19 -6.13 0.85
N GLY A 124 -3.86 -6.04 0.89
CA GLY A 124 -2.99 -6.62 -0.16
C GLY A 124 -2.86 -5.84 -1.47
N LYS A 125 -3.57 -4.71 -1.64
CA LYS A 125 -3.53 -3.87 -2.85
C LYS A 125 -2.12 -3.45 -3.25
N THR A 126 -1.40 -2.82 -2.33
CA THR A 126 -0.08 -2.25 -2.60
C THR A 126 0.94 -3.32 -2.96
N THR A 127 0.96 -4.44 -2.24
CA THR A 127 1.89 -5.53 -2.54
C THR A 127 1.56 -6.20 -3.86
N THR A 128 0.28 -6.46 -4.13
CA THR A 128 -0.16 -7.10 -5.38
C THR A 128 0.11 -6.21 -6.60
N SER A 129 -0.24 -4.91 -6.55
CA SER A 129 0.07 -3.96 -7.63
C SER A 129 1.58 -3.81 -7.86
N SER A 130 2.38 -3.83 -6.79
CA SER A 130 3.85 -3.80 -6.88
C SER A 130 4.43 -5.07 -7.49
N MET A 131 3.89 -6.25 -7.15
CA MET A 131 4.26 -7.52 -7.79
C MET A 131 3.90 -7.51 -9.28
N VAL A 132 2.69 -7.08 -9.65
CA VAL A 132 2.29 -6.93 -11.05
C VAL A 132 3.26 -6.00 -11.78
N ALA A 133 3.54 -4.82 -11.24
CA ALA A 133 4.46 -3.86 -11.84
C ALA A 133 5.87 -4.45 -12.01
N HIS A 134 6.37 -5.16 -11.00
CA HIS A 134 7.67 -5.81 -11.06
C HIS A 134 7.70 -6.91 -12.13
N ILE A 135 6.69 -7.78 -12.18
CA ILE A 135 6.58 -8.85 -13.19
C ILE A 135 6.53 -8.28 -14.60
N LEU A 136 5.69 -7.27 -14.86
CA LEU A 136 5.59 -6.64 -16.18
C LEU A 136 6.91 -5.99 -16.61
N LYS A 137 7.58 -5.30 -15.69
CA LYS A 137 8.87 -4.65 -15.96
C LYS A 137 9.98 -5.68 -16.22
N SER A 138 10.07 -6.73 -15.40
CA SER A 138 11.06 -7.81 -15.57
C SER A 138 10.82 -8.62 -16.85
N GLY A 139 9.56 -8.78 -17.27
CA GLY A 139 9.18 -9.35 -18.57
C GLY A 139 9.25 -8.39 -19.76
N GLY A 140 9.86 -7.20 -19.59
CA GLY A 140 10.14 -6.26 -20.69
C GLY A 140 8.92 -5.59 -21.32
N LYS A 141 7.76 -5.53 -20.62
CA LYS A 141 6.58 -4.82 -21.13
C LYS A 141 6.73 -3.31 -21.01
N ASN A 142 6.29 -2.56 -22.03
CA ASN A 142 6.12 -1.11 -21.93
C ASN A 142 5.06 -0.82 -20.87
N MET A 143 5.46 -0.19 -19.76
CA MET A 143 4.57 -0.05 -18.61
C MET A 143 4.85 1.18 -17.75
N VAL A 144 3.80 1.62 -17.05
CA VAL A 144 3.82 2.68 -16.04
C VAL A 144 3.01 2.20 -14.84
N ALA A 145 3.56 2.25 -13.64
CA ALA A 145 2.84 1.87 -12.42
C ALA A 145 2.78 3.01 -11.41
N PHE A 146 1.57 3.29 -10.95
CA PHE A 146 1.25 4.21 -9.86
C PHE A 146 0.92 3.38 -8.62
N LEU A 147 1.86 3.31 -7.69
CA LEU A 147 1.82 2.38 -6.56
C LEU A 147 1.49 3.11 -5.25
N GLY A 148 0.75 2.45 -4.36
CA GLY A 148 0.43 2.96 -3.02
C GLY A 148 1.56 2.79 -2.00
N GLY A 149 2.78 2.51 -2.43
CA GLY A 149 3.95 2.33 -1.58
C GLY A 149 5.26 2.43 -2.35
N ILE A 150 6.36 2.68 -1.64
CA ILE A 150 7.70 2.75 -2.23
C ILE A 150 8.22 1.34 -2.43
N THR A 151 8.43 0.93 -3.68
CA THR A 151 8.98 -0.40 -3.99
C THR A 151 10.47 -0.45 -3.64
N THR A 152 10.90 -1.53 -2.98
CA THR A 152 12.31 -1.68 -2.57
C THR A 152 13.21 -1.85 -3.79
N ASN A 153 12.73 -2.51 -4.86
CA ASN A 153 13.50 -2.71 -6.08
C ASN A 153 13.87 -1.42 -6.82
N TYR A 154 13.04 -0.37 -6.71
CA TYR A 154 13.13 0.82 -7.56
C TYR A 154 13.19 2.14 -6.78
N GLU A 155 13.10 2.06 -5.45
CA GLU A 155 13.09 3.21 -4.52
C GLU A 155 12.08 4.30 -4.89
N SER A 156 10.98 3.89 -5.51
CA SER A 156 9.95 4.79 -6.03
C SER A 156 8.58 4.11 -5.98
N ASN A 157 7.54 4.94 -5.93
CA ASN A 157 6.13 4.58 -6.12
C ASN A 157 5.62 4.88 -7.54
N LEU A 158 6.46 5.47 -8.39
CA LEU A 158 6.27 5.52 -9.84
C LEU A 158 7.33 4.64 -10.50
N VAL A 159 6.89 3.54 -11.11
CA VAL A 159 7.76 2.61 -11.83
C VAL A 159 7.44 2.68 -13.32
N MET A 160 8.46 2.86 -14.16
CA MET A 160 8.29 2.93 -15.61
C MET A 160 9.28 2.00 -16.29
N HIS A 161 8.87 1.43 -17.41
CA HIS A 161 9.74 0.68 -18.32
C HIS A 161 9.32 0.90 -19.77
N GLY A 162 10.29 1.03 -20.67
CA GLY A 162 10.05 1.27 -22.08
C GLY A 162 9.57 2.69 -22.43
N LYS A 163 9.11 2.87 -23.66
CA LYS A 163 8.55 4.16 -24.13
C LYS A 163 7.06 4.20 -23.83
N VAL A 164 6.60 5.35 -23.32
CA VAL A 164 5.15 5.58 -23.12
C VAL A 164 4.51 5.84 -24.48
N GLY A 165 3.62 4.94 -24.90
CA GLY A 165 2.90 4.93 -26.17
C GLY A 165 1.56 4.18 -26.06
N GLU A 166 0.90 3.92 -27.19
CA GLU A 166 -0.43 3.29 -27.22
C GLU A 166 -0.45 1.86 -26.63
N ASP A 167 0.68 1.16 -26.67
CA ASP A 167 0.86 -0.20 -26.15
C ASP A 167 1.26 -0.25 -24.67
N THR A 168 1.34 0.92 -24.00
CA THR A 168 1.71 1.01 -22.59
C THR A 168 0.64 0.39 -21.69
N ILE A 169 1.09 -0.47 -20.78
CA ILE A 169 0.27 -1.03 -19.71
C ILE A 169 0.39 -0.14 -18.48
N VAL A 170 -0.72 0.37 -17.97
CA VAL A 170 -0.76 1.09 -16.70
C VAL A 170 -1.12 0.14 -15.57
N VAL A 171 -0.37 0.13 -14.49
CA VAL A 171 -0.75 -0.55 -13.24
C VAL A 171 -1.13 0.52 -12.22
N ALA A 172 -2.30 0.38 -11.60
CA ALA A 172 -2.78 1.33 -10.62
C ALA A 172 -3.36 0.63 -9.39
N GLU A 173 -3.02 1.13 -8.21
CA GLU A 173 -3.78 0.83 -7.01
C GLU A 173 -5.14 1.55 -7.06
N ALA A 174 -6.21 0.76 -6.93
CA ALA A 174 -7.60 1.20 -6.96
C ALA A 174 -8.12 1.30 -5.53
N ASP A 175 -8.09 2.52 -5.00
CA ASP A 175 -8.43 2.86 -3.62
C ASP A 175 -9.95 2.98 -3.42
N GLU A 176 -10.47 2.26 -2.45
CA GLU A 176 -11.88 2.26 -2.06
C GLU A 176 -12.24 3.44 -1.13
N PHE A 177 -11.29 4.00 -0.35
CA PHE A 177 -11.57 4.91 0.76
C PHE A 177 -12.62 6.00 0.46
N ASP A 178 -12.46 6.75 -0.63
CA ASP A 178 -13.37 7.82 -1.06
C ASP A 178 -14.15 7.49 -2.35
N ARG A 179 -14.28 6.19 -2.66
CA ARG A 179 -14.79 5.66 -3.93
C ARG A 179 -13.97 6.12 -5.15
N SER A 180 -12.69 6.49 -4.96
CA SER A 180 -11.82 6.96 -6.04
C SER A 180 -11.58 5.94 -7.14
N PHE A 181 -11.58 4.64 -6.81
CA PHE A 181 -11.50 3.58 -7.81
C PHE A 181 -12.59 3.64 -8.90
N LEU A 182 -13.74 4.31 -8.68
CA LEU A 182 -14.80 4.50 -9.67
C LEU A 182 -14.43 5.51 -10.77
N LYS A 183 -13.23 6.10 -10.70
CA LYS A 183 -12.65 6.92 -11.76
C LYS A 183 -11.77 6.10 -12.72
N LEU A 184 -11.57 4.81 -12.47
CA LEU A 184 -10.71 3.91 -13.25
C LEU A 184 -11.56 2.96 -14.11
N PHE A 185 -11.18 2.78 -15.37
CA PHE A 185 -11.88 1.90 -16.31
C PHE A 185 -10.90 0.82 -16.81
N PRO A 186 -10.63 -0.23 -16.01
CA PRO A 186 -9.57 -1.18 -16.31
C PRO A 186 -9.96 -2.25 -17.34
N GLU A 187 -8.98 -2.78 -18.06
CA GLU A 187 -9.13 -4.01 -18.84
C GLU A 187 -8.93 -5.25 -17.97
N ILE A 188 -8.10 -5.13 -16.92
CA ILE A 188 -7.83 -6.21 -15.96
C ILE A 188 -8.03 -5.63 -14.56
N ALA A 189 -8.94 -6.20 -13.79
CA ALA A 189 -9.14 -5.84 -12.39
C ALA A 189 -8.78 -7.01 -11.48
N ILE A 190 -8.07 -6.73 -10.39
CA ILE A 190 -7.81 -7.66 -9.29
C ILE A 190 -8.60 -7.18 -8.08
N ILE A 191 -9.44 -8.04 -7.49
CA ILE A 191 -10.12 -7.78 -6.21
C ILE A 191 -9.61 -8.78 -5.19
N THR A 192 -8.84 -8.28 -4.22
CA THR A 192 -8.12 -9.09 -3.24
C THR A 192 -8.96 -9.46 -2.02
N SER A 193 -9.81 -8.54 -1.55
CA SER A 193 -10.65 -8.68 -0.37
C SER A 193 -11.73 -7.59 -0.36
N ALA A 194 -12.75 -7.73 0.51
CA ALA A 194 -13.81 -6.74 0.69
C ALA A 194 -14.35 -6.76 2.13
N ASP A 195 -13.44 -6.89 3.09
CA ASP A 195 -13.74 -6.85 4.53
C ASP A 195 -14.19 -5.46 4.96
N PRO A 196 -15.02 -5.33 6.01
CA PRO A 196 -15.45 -4.03 6.50
C PRO A 196 -14.25 -3.16 6.93
N ASP A 197 -14.05 -2.05 6.23
CA ASP A 197 -13.13 -0.98 6.61
C ASP A 197 -13.74 0.35 6.14
N HIS A 198 -13.23 1.47 6.65
CA HIS A 198 -13.65 2.81 6.23
C HIS A 198 -15.17 3.05 6.31
N LEU A 199 -15.82 2.44 7.32
CA LEU A 199 -17.27 2.55 7.54
C LEU A 199 -17.70 3.98 7.89
N ASP A 200 -16.77 4.84 8.32
CA ASP A 200 -16.97 6.28 8.47
C ASP A 200 -17.36 6.96 7.15
N ILE A 201 -16.91 6.43 6.00
CA ILE A 201 -17.21 6.96 4.66
C ILE A 201 -18.37 6.22 4.00
N TYR A 202 -18.39 4.90 4.14
CA TYR A 202 -19.40 4.05 3.50
C TYR A 202 -20.73 4.00 4.26
N GLY A 203 -20.74 4.35 5.55
CA GLY A 203 -21.89 4.21 6.45
C GLY A 203 -22.13 2.75 6.86
N ASN A 204 -22.14 1.81 5.91
CA ASN A 204 -22.30 0.38 6.19
C ASN A 204 -21.56 -0.50 5.16
N HIS A 205 -21.37 -1.79 5.51
CA HIS A 205 -20.67 -2.76 4.66
C HIS A 205 -21.38 -3.01 3.32
N GLU A 206 -22.71 -2.97 3.28
CA GLU A 206 -23.48 -3.19 2.04
C GLU A 206 -23.20 -2.10 0.99
N SER A 207 -22.98 -0.86 1.42
CA SER A 207 -22.62 0.27 0.56
C SER A 207 -21.21 0.13 -0.02
N MET A 208 -20.27 -0.42 0.76
CA MET A 208 -18.93 -0.77 0.30
C MET A 208 -19.01 -1.88 -0.77
N ILE A 209 -19.75 -2.95 -0.49
CA ILE A 209 -20.00 -4.06 -1.44
C ILE A 209 -20.62 -3.57 -2.74
N THR A 210 -21.61 -2.67 -2.67
CA THR A 210 -22.22 -2.06 -3.85
C THR A 210 -21.19 -1.30 -4.68
N SER A 211 -20.29 -0.56 -4.03
CA SER A 211 -19.24 0.18 -4.73
C SER A 211 -18.23 -0.75 -5.43
N PHE A 212 -17.88 -1.90 -4.83
CA PHE A 212 -17.08 -2.92 -5.51
C PHE A 212 -17.80 -3.50 -6.73
N LYS A 213 -19.11 -3.76 -6.64
CA LYS A 213 -19.92 -4.21 -7.78
C LYS A 213 -19.93 -3.16 -8.89
N ASP A 214 -20.02 -1.88 -8.55
CA ASP A 214 -19.97 -0.80 -9.53
C ASP A 214 -18.59 -0.67 -10.19
N PHE A 215 -17.51 -0.87 -9.44
CA PHE A 215 -16.16 -0.95 -10.00
C PHE A 215 -16.00 -2.14 -10.97
N ILE A 216 -16.54 -3.32 -10.64
CA ILE A 216 -16.52 -4.47 -11.55
C ILE A 216 -17.25 -4.17 -12.87
N LYS A 217 -18.33 -3.38 -12.83
CA LYS A 217 -19.03 -2.93 -14.06
C LYS A 217 -18.21 -1.97 -14.92
N GLN A 218 -17.17 -1.33 -14.38
CA GLN A 218 -16.27 -0.44 -15.13
C GLN A 218 -15.17 -1.20 -15.88
N ILE A 219 -15.05 -2.51 -15.66
CA ILE A 219 -14.12 -3.35 -16.42
C ILE A 219 -14.56 -3.35 -17.88
N SER A 220 -13.60 -3.13 -18.78
CA SER A 220 -13.85 -3.10 -20.23
C SER A 220 -14.61 -4.35 -20.71
N ALA A 221 -15.38 -4.22 -21.79
CA ALA A 221 -16.10 -5.36 -22.36
C ALA A 221 -15.12 -6.48 -22.75
N LYS A 222 -15.39 -7.72 -22.30
CA LYS A 222 -14.48 -8.88 -22.43
C LYS A 222 -13.15 -8.72 -21.67
N GLY A 223 -13.08 -7.80 -20.72
CA GLY A 223 -11.97 -7.68 -19.79
C GLY A 223 -11.86 -8.86 -18.83
N THR A 224 -10.81 -8.85 -18.02
CA THR A 224 -10.52 -9.93 -17.06
C THR A 224 -10.77 -9.46 -15.63
N LEU A 225 -11.56 -10.22 -14.89
CA LEU A 225 -11.72 -10.09 -13.44
C LEU A 225 -10.95 -11.22 -12.75
N ILE A 226 -9.96 -10.85 -11.95
CA ILE A 226 -9.23 -11.74 -11.04
C ILE A 226 -9.76 -11.47 -9.65
N ILE A 227 -10.36 -12.45 -8.99
CA ILE A 227 -11.08 -12.23 -7.73
C ILE A 227 -10.81 -13.34 -6.73
N HIS A 228 -10.59 -12.96 -5.47
CA HIS A 228 -10.36 -13.91 -4.40
C HIS A 228 -11.62 -14.75 -4.11
N GLU A 229 -11.45 -16.04 -3.81
CA GLU A 229 -12.56 -17.00 -3.65
C GLU A 229 -13.58 -16.57 -2.59
N SER A 230 -13.14 -15.93 -1.50
CA SER A 230 -14.00 -15.55 -0.38
C SER A 230 -15.04 -14.49 -0.74
N ILE A 231 -14.82 -13.74 -1.82
CA ILE A 231 -15.68 -12.62 -2.26
C ILE A 231 -16.25 -12.81 -3.67
N ALA A 232 -15.80 -13.83 -4.40
CA ALA A 232 -16.16 -14.07 -5.80
C ALA A 232 -17.68 -14.21 -6.00
N GLU A 233 -18.36 -15.01 -5.18
CA GLU A 233 -19.80 -15.22 -5.28
C GLU A 233 -20.58 -13.93 -4.95
N LYS A 234 -20.23 -13.29 -3.82
CA LYS A 234 -20.91 -12.08 -3.33
C LYS A 234 -20.82 -10.90 -4.30
N LEU A 235 -19.67 -10.72 -4.94
CA LEU A 235 -19.40 -9.57 -5.82
C LEU A 235 -19.64 -9.86 -7.30
N ALA A 236 -19.42 -11.09 -7.75
CA ALA A 236 -19.35 -11.43 -9.17
C ALA A 236 -20.08 -12.73 -9.54
N GLY A 237 -21.01 -13.22 -8.71
CA GLY A 237 -21.84 -14.39 -9.00
C GLY A 237 -22.60 -14.23 -10.34
N ASP A 238 -23.26 -13.09 -10.53
CA ASP A 238 -24.09 -12.79 -11.71
C ASP A 238 -23.30 -12.24 -12.91
N VAL A 239 -21.99 -12.08 -12.79
CA VAL A 239 -21.16 -11.46 -13.83
C VAL A 239 -20.74 -12.50 -14.87
N THR A 240 -21.30 -12.40 -16.08
CA THR A 240 -21.07 -13.33 -17.20
C THR A 240 -20.35 -12.69 -18.39
N SER A 241 -20.24 -11.36 -18.43
CA SER A 241 -19.68 -10.60 -19.55
C SER A 241 -18.14 -10.51 -19.54
N LEU A 242 -17.49 -11.03 -18.50
CA LEU A 242 -16.05 -10.92 -18.26
C LEU A 242 -15.40 -12.30 -18.21
N THR A 243 -14.09 -12.37 -18.51
CA THR A 243 -13.28 -13.54 -18.14
C THR A 243 -13.04 -13.49 -16.64
N LYS A 244 -13.70 -14.39 -15.89
CA LYS A 244 -13.58 -14.48 -14.43
C LYS A 244 -12.58 -15.57 -14.03
N ASN A 245 -11.52 -15.18 -13.35
CA ASN A 245 -10.51 -16.06 -12.76
C ASN A 245 -10.58 -15.97 -11.25
N ILE A 246 -10.94 -17.08 -10.59
CA ILE A 246 -11.06 -17.14 -9.13
C ILE A 246 -9.76 -17.70 -8.57
N TYR A 247 -9.14 -16.98 -7.64
CA TYR A 247 -7.93 -17.44 -6.99
C TYR A 247 -8.11 -17.59 -5.47
N SER A 248 -7.26 -18.40 -4.86
CA SER A 248 -7.17 -18.53 -3.41
C SER A 248 -5.76 -18.92 -2.98
N MET A 249 -5.54 -18.96 -1.68
CA MET A 249 -4.31 -19.49 -1.11
C MET A 249 -4.05 -20.97 -1.49
N SER A 250 -5.02 -21.87 -1.33
CA SER A 250 -4.72 -23.32 -1.30
C SER A 250 -5.69 -24.25 -2.05
N ARG A 251 -6.70 -23.71 -2.77
CA ARG A 251 -7.69 -24.54 -3.49
C ARG A 251 -8.36 -23.81 -4.65
N GLY A 252 -9.24 -24.51 -5.36
CA GLY A 252 -10.08 -23.92 -6.40
C GLY A 252 -9.36 -23.84 -7.74
N GLN A 253 -9.67 -22.81 -8.53
CA GLN A 253 -9.24 -22.71 -9.93
C GLN A 253 -7.76 -22.34 -10.05
N PHE A 254 -7.31 -21.31 -9.32
CA PHE A 254 -5.91 -20.88 -9.28
C PHE A 254 -5.46 -20.72 -7.83
N PHE A 255 -4.37 -21.39 -7.43
CA PHE A 255 -3.91 -21.34 -6.04
C PHE A 255 -2.44 -21.73 -5.90
N ALA A 256 -1.89 -21.54 -4.70
CA ALA A 256 -0.55 -21.99 -4.37
C ALA A 256 -0.59 -23.41 -3.76
N GLY A 257 -0.01 -24.38 -4.47
CA GLY A 257 0.18 -25.76 -4.01
C GLY A 257 1.56 -25.97 -3.39
N ASN A 258 1.73 -27.05 -2.61
CA ASN A 258 3.02 -27.50 -2.09
C ASN A 258 3.84 -26.39 -1.39
N ILE A 259 3.17 -25.54 -0.62
CA ILE A 259 3.78 -24.37 0.02
C ILE A 259 4.73 -24.82 1.13
N THR A 260 5.98 -24.38 1.05
CA THR A 260 7.01 -24.63 2.05
C THR A 260 7.72 -23.34 2.42
N ALA A 261 8.17 -23.24 3.67
CA ALA A 261 8.95 -22.11 4.18
C ALA A 261 10.34 -22.61 4.57
N HIS A 262 11.37 -22.16 3.86
CA HIS A 262 12.76 -22.58 4.08
C HIS A 262 13.71 -21.36 3.99
N SER A 263 14.62 -21.25 4.96
CA SER A 263 15.67 -20.21 5.01
C SER A 263 15.16 -18.76 4.89
N GLY A 264 13.93 -18.49 5.32
CA GLY A 264 13.29 -17.17 5.24
C GLY A 264 12.62 -16.85 3.90
N PHE A 265 12.50 -17.82 3.00
CA PHE A 265 11.76 -17.71 1.73
C PHE A 265 10.60 -18.70 1.71
N PHE A 266 9.61 -18.40 0.86
CA PHE A 266 8.51 -19.31 0.55
C PHE A 266 8.70 -19.89 -0.85
N GLU A 267 8.53 -21.21 -0.96
CA GLU A 267 8.49 -21.94 -2.23
C GLU A 267 7.13 -22.62 -2.40
N PHE A 268 6.56 -22.57 -3.60
CA PHE A 268 5.24 -23.13 -3.90
C PHE A 268 5.05 -23.40 -5.41
N ASP A 269 4.00 -24.11 -5.77
CA ASP A 269 3.56 -24.34 -7.15
C ASP A 269 2.34 -23.47 -7.47
N LEU A 270 2.31 -22.86 -8.65
CA LEU A 270 1.17 -22.11 -9.17
C LEU A 270 0.19 -23.07 -9.87
N MET A 271 -0.80 -23.54 -9.12
CA MET A 271 -1.80 -24.48 -9.61
C MET A 271 -2.81 -23.77 -10.53
N GLY A 272 -3.18 -24.42 -11.64
CA GLY A 272 -4.09 -23.86 -12.66
C GLY A 272 -3.38 -23.14 -13.81
N PHE A 273 -2.06 -22.92 -13.74
CA PHE A 273 -1.27 -22.19 -14.76
C PHE A 273 -0.62 -23.11 -15.82
N GLY A 274 -0.89 -24.41 -15.76
CA GLY A 274 -0.27 -25.44 -16.61
C GLY A 274 1.00 -26.06 -16.01
N PRO A 275 1.61 -27.06 -16.68
CA PRO A 275 2.63 -27.94 -16.08
C PRO A 275 4.00 -27.29 -15.83
N LYS A 276 4.23 -26.03 -16.22
CA LYS A 276 5.53 -25.34 -16.06
C LYS A 276 5.59 -24.42 -14.84
N ALA A 277 4.58 -24.46 -13.98
CA ALA A 277 4.36 -23.49 -12.93
C ALA A 277 4.81 -23.97 -11.54
N GLU A 278 5.81 -24.84 -11.49
CA GLU A 278 6.31 -25.47 -10.26
C GLU A 278 7.52 -24.72 -9.66
N ARG A 279 7.72 -24.87 -8.34
CA ARG A 279 8.85 -24.36 -7.56
C ARG A 279 9.09 -22.87 -7.77
N ILE A 280 8.05 -22.08 -7.62
CA ILE A 280 8.12 -20.63 -7.55
C ILE A 280 8.73 -20.28 -6.21
N ARG A 281 9.89 -19.63 -6.24
CA ARG A 281 10.49 -19.00 -5.07
C ARG A 281 10.06 -17.55 -5.03
N LEU A 282 9.50 -17.11 -3.91
CA LEU A 282 9.10 -15.72 -3.74
C LEU A 282 10.20 -14.93 -3.03
N GLY A 283 10.61 -13.80 -3.62
CA GLY A 283 11.65 -12.95 -3.05
C GLY A 283 11.26 -12.26 -1.74
N VAL A 284 9.97 -12.23 -1.43
CA VAL A 284 9.44 -11.74 -0.15
C VAL A 284 8.77 -12.87 0.65
N PRO A 285 8.85 -12.85 1.98
CA PRO A 285 8.19 -13.83 2.81
C PRO A 285 6.69 -13.54 3.00
N GLY A 286 5.97 -14.54 3.51
CA GLY A 286 4.62 -14.39 4.05
C GLY A 286 3.56 -15.13 3.25
N PHE A 287 2.63 -15.78 3.97
CA PHE A 287 1.55 -16.54 3.35
C PHE A 287 0.63 -15.66 2.49
N HIS A 288 0.30 -14.45 2.97
CA HIS A 288 -0.47 -13.47 2.20
C HIS A 288 0.27 -13.03 0.93
N ASN A 289 1.62 -13.01 0.94
CA ASN A 289 2.39 -12.65 -0.24
C ASN A 289 2.44 -13.78 -1.28
N VAL A 290 2.38 -15.03 -0.84
CA VAL A 290 2.17 -16.19 -1.75
C VAL A 290 0.82 -16.05 -2.46
N GLU A 291 -0.24 -15.73 -1.72
CA GLU A 291 -1.57 -15.49 -2.29
C GLU A 291 -1.61 -14.29 -3.24
N ASN A 292 -1.00 -13.16 -2.86
CA ASN A 292 -0.83 -11.99 -3.73
C ASN A 292 -0.08 -12.34 -5.03
N ALA A 293 0.92 -13.24 -4.95
CA ALA A 293 1.68 -13.68 -6.11
C ALA A 293 0.82 -14.49 -7.10
N VAL A 294 -0.15 -15.29 -6.63
CA VAL A 294 -1.12 -15.98 -7.50
C VAL A 294 -1.92 -14.96 -8.31
N ALA A 295 -2.47 -13.94 -7.64
CA ALA A 295 -3.24 -12.88 -8.31
C ALA A 295 -2.38 -12.07 -9.30
N ALA A 296 -1.16 -11.73 -8.92
CA ALA A 296 -0.23 -11.00 -9.76
C ALA A 296 0.20 -11.81 -10.99
N ALA A 297 0.42 -13.12 -10.84
CA ALA A 297 0.74 -14.04 -11.94
C ALA A 297 -0.41 -14.11 -12.96
N LEU A 298 -1.67 -14.16 -12.50
CA LEU A 298 -2.84 -14.14 -13.40
C LEU A 298 -2.90 -12.86 -14.23
N ALA A 299 -2.67 -11.70 -13.59
CA ALA A 299 -2.68 -10.42 -14.28
C ALA A 299 -1.54 -10.30 -15.30
N ALA A 300 -0.34 -10.78 -14.95
CA ALA A 300 0.80 -10.83 -15.86
C ALA A 300 0.53 -11.75 -17.07
N GLN A 301 -0.10 -12.91 -16.86
CA GLN A 301 -0.49 -13.80 -17.95
C GLN A 301 -1.55 -13.16 -18.86
N ALA A 302 -2.52 -12.43 -18.30
CA ALA A 302 -3.48 -11.61 -19.05
C ALA A 302 -2.82 -10.42 -19.81
N CYS A 303 -1.58 -10.07 -19.46
CA CYS A 303 -0.71 -9.15 -20.18
C CYS A 303 0.24 -9.85 -21.17
N GLY A 304 0.12 -11.17 -21.34
CA GLY A 304 0.85 -11.96 -22.31
C GLY A 304 2.29 -12.29 -21.89
N LEU A 305 2.57 -12.45 -20.59
CA LEU A 305 3.82 -13.05 -20.11
C LEU A 305 3.66 -14.57 -19.97
N GLN A 306 4.75 -15.29 -20.18
CA GLN A 306 4.86 -16.71 -19.94
C GLN A 306 5.17 -17.01 -18.47
N VAL A 307 4.75 -18.19 -18.00
CA VAL A 307 4.99 -18.65 -16.61
C VAL A 307 6.47 -18.60 -16.22
N ALA A 308 7.40 -18.88 -17.14
CA ALA A 308 8.83 -18.82 -16.87
C ALA A 308 9.32 -17.38 -16.57
N GLU A 309 8.77 -16.38 -17.25
CA GLU A 309 9.08 -14.96 -17.02
C GLU A 309 8.50 -14.52 -15.66
N ILE A 310 7.27 -14.93 -15.36
CA ILE A 310 6.59 -14.66 -14.09
C ILE A 310 7.39 -15.27 -12.92
N LYS A 311 7.82 -16.53 -13.05
CA LYS A 311 8.63 -17.23 -12.05
C LYS A 311 9.91 -16.46 -11.72
N THR A 312 10.66 -16.08 -12.76
CA THR A 312 11.92 -15.34 -12.60
C THR A 312 11.68 -13.99 -11.90
N ALA A 313 10.63 -13.28 -12.30
CA ALA A 313 10.31 -11.99 -11.70
C ALA A 313 9.90 -12.10 -10.22
N LEU A 314 9.07 -13.08 -9.85
CA LEU A 314 8.65 -13.29 -8.47
C LEU A 314 9.83 -13.58 -7.52
N GLU A 315 10.86 -14.28 -8.01
CA GLU A 315 12.08 -14.54 -7.22
C GLU A 315 12.86 -13.25 -6.94
N THR A 316 12.87 -12.31 -7.89
CA THR A 316 13.63 -11.05 -7.78
C THR A 316 12.85 -9.88 -7.19
N PHE A 317 11.61 -10.10 -6.77
CA PHE A 317 10.81 -9.08 -6.11
C PHE A 317 11.27 -8.87 -4.67
N HIS A 318 11.68 -7.65 -4.31
CA HIS A 318 12.22 -7.29 -3.00
C HIS A 318 11.19 -6.61 -2.08
N GLY A 319 9.92 -6.57 -2.50
CA GLY A 319 8.85 -6.04 -1.68
C GLY A 319 8.64 -4.54 -1.78
N VAL A 320 7.91 -4.05 -0.79
CA VAL A 320 7.53 -2.65 -0.62
C VAL A 320 7.98 -2.24 0.77
N LYS A 321 8.51 -1.02 0.92
CA LYS A 321 8.88 -0.49 2.23
C LYS A 321 7.68 -0.58 3.19
N ARG A 322 7.96 -0.94 4.44
CA ARG A 322 6.97 -1.20 5.50
C ARG A 322 5.98 -2.34 5.17
N ARG A 323 6.25 -3.24 4.23
CA ARG A 323 5.40 -4.42 3.96
C ARG A 323 6.26 -5.67 4.09
N PHE A 324 6.38 -6.17 5.31
CA PHE A 324 7.32 -7.22 5.68
C PHE A 324 8.77 -6.83 5.33
N GLU A 325 9.18 -5.61 5.68
CA GLU A 325 10.51 -5.09 5.35
C GLU A 325 11.55 -5.60 6.35
N PHE A 326 12.57 -6.31 5.88
CA PHE A 326 13.74 -6.63 6.71
C PHE A 326 14.63 -5.39 6.85
N VAL A 327 14.54 -4.73 8.01
CA VAL A 327 15.30 -3.50 8.32
C VAL A 327 16.74 -3.82 8.73
N TYR A 328 16.91 -4.87 9.52
CA TYR A 328 18.20 -5.36 9.99
C TYR A 328 18.13 -6.87 10.21
N ARG A 329 19.17 -7.61 9.79
CA ARG A 329 19.21 -9.07 9.94
C ARG A 329 20.65 -9.54 10.01
N ASN A 330 20.98 -10.23 11.11
CA ASN A 330 22.20 -11.03 11.24
C ASN A 330 21.84 -12.37 11.93
N ASP A 331 22.85 -13.17 12.30
CA ASP A 331 22.63 -14.48 12.93
C ASP A 331 22.00 -14.39 14.34
N LYS A 332 22.19 -13.27 15.03
CA LYS A 332 21.73 -13.05 16.41
C LYS A 332 20.34 -12.42 16.45
N VAL A 333 20.12 -11.38 15.64
CA VAL A 333 18.91 -10.54 15.69
C VAL A 333 18.32 -10.28 14.30
N ILE A 334 17.00 -10.22 14.28
CA ILE A 334 16.19 -9.95 13.09
C ILE A 334 15.20 -8.84 13.44
N PHE A 335 15.16 -7.79 12.62
CA PHE A 335 14.25 -6.67 12.75
C PHE A 335 13.43 -6.50 11.48
N ILE A 336 12.11 -6.55 11.62
CA ILE A 336 11.12 -6.42 10.55
C ILE A 336 10.23 -5.20 10.81
N ASP A 337 9.90 -4.44 9.78
CA ASP A 337 8.89 -3.38 9.85
C ASP A 337 7.67 -3.71 8.96
N ASP A 338 6.47 -3.48 9.49
CA ASP A 338 5.21 -3.75 8.79
C ASP A 338 4.13 -2.68 9.03
N TYR A 339 3.41 -2.32 7.96
CA TYR A 339 2.36 -1.31 7.91
C TYR A 339 0.99 -1.84 8.39
N ALA A 340 0.88 -3.14 8.67
CA ALA A 340 -0.35 -3.78 9.12
C ALA A 340 -0.98 -2.99 10.28
N HIS A 341 -2.26 -2.69 10.12
CA HIS A 341 -3.01 -1.86 11.08
C HIS A 341 -4.44 -2.35 11.27
N HIS A 342 -4.88 -3.33 10.49
CA HIS A 342 -6.11 -4.07 10.71
C HIS A 342 -5.80 -5.42 11.37
N PRO A 343 -6.64 -5.95 12.30
CA PRO A 343 -6.38 -7.22 12.97
C PRO A 343 -6.04 -8.40 12.05
N THR A 344 -6.75 -8.51 10.92
CA THR A 344 -6.49 -9.57 9.92
C THR A 344 -5.07 -9.49 9.35
N GLU A 345 -4.59 -8.28 9.07
CA GLU A 345 -3.24 -8.05 8.54
C GLU A 345 -2.18 -8.37 9.60
N ILE A 346 -2.41 -7.94 10.84
CA ILE A 346 -1.52 -8.19 11.98
C ILE A 346 -1.42 -9.70 12.24
N GLU A 347 -2.55 -10.40 12.27
CA GLU A 347 -2.56 -11.85 12.44
C GLU A 347 -1.79 -12.57 11.32
N ALA A 348 -2.04 -12.20 10.05
CA ALA A 348 -1.35 -12.79 8.91
C ALA A 348 0.17 -12.53 8.94
N PHE A 349 0.57 -11.32 9.33
CA PHE A 349 1.97 -10.92 9.51
C PHE A 349 2.64 -11.75 10.61
N LEU A 350 2.10 -11.73 11.84
CA LEU A 350 2.70 -12.41 12.99
C LEU A 350 2.76 -13.93 12.81
N ARG A 351 1.74 -14.55 12.20
CA ARG A 351 1.79 -15.98 11.84
C ARG A 351 2.90 -16.29 10.84
N SER A 352 3.12 -15.41 9.87
CA SER A 352 4.21 -15.56 8.89
C SER A 352 5.57 -15.46 9.55
N VAL A 353 5.76 -14.49 10.46
CA VAL A 353 6.99 -14.33 11.25
C VAL A 353 7.27 -15.58 12.09
N LYS A 354 6.28 -16.08 12.84
CA LYS A 354 6.41 -17.30 13.66
C LYS A 354 6.66 -18.57 12.84
N SER A 355 6.06 -18.68 11.65
CA SER A 355 6.30 -19.81 10.75
C SER A 355 7.76 -19.86 10.26
N MET A 356 8.35 -18.70 9.96
CA MET A 356 9.75 -18.62 9.51
C MET A 356 10.76 -18.81 10.64
N TYR A 357 10.44 -18.33 11.84
CA TYR A 357 11.33 -18.35 13.00
C TYR A 357 10.69 -19.04 14.21
N PRO A 358 10.32 -20.33 14.10
CA PRO A 358 9.51 -21.03 15.11
C PRO A 358 10.21 -21.20 16.47
N ARG A 359 11.53 -20.97 16.52
CA ARG A 359 12.35 -21.10 17.73
C ARG A 359 12.79 -19.77 18.32
N LYS A 360 12.51 -18.64 17.66
CA LYS A 360 12.89 -17.31 18.14
C LYS A 360 11.72 -16.67 18.88
N LYS A 361 12.00 -16.01 19.99
CA LYS A 361 11.05 -15.21 20.75
C LYS A 361 10.72 -13.94 19.99
N LEU A 362 9.45 -13.74 19.67
CA LEU A 362 8.95 -12.62 18.88
C LEU A 362 8.52 -11.45 19.79
N THR A 363 9.28 -10.37 19.75
CA THR A 363 8.94 -9.08 20.35
C THR A 363 8.23 -8.19 19.32
N VAL A 364 7.05 -7.68 19.64
CA VAL A 364 6.27 -6.80 18.76
C VAL A 364 6.14 -5.43 19.40
N VAL A 365 6.47 -4.38 18.65
CA VAL A 365 6.14 -2.99 18.98
C VAL A 365 4.95 -2.60 18.11
N PHE A 366 3.79 -2.37 18.72
CA PHE A 366 2.55 -2.06 18.00
C PHE A 366 2.04 -0.66 18.35
N GLN A 367 1.73 0.12 17.31
CA GLN A 367 1.06 1.41 17.44
C GLN A 367 -0.34 1.35 16.81
N PRO A 368 -1.43 1.39 17.62
CA PRO A 368 -2.77 1.47 17.08
C PRO A 368 -2.97 2.75 16.25
N HIS A 369 -3.81 2.69 15.22
CA HIS A 369 -4.08 3.82 14.32
C HIS A 369 -5.59 4.12 14.29
N LEU A 370 -5.96 5.36 14.61
CA LEU A 370 -7.35 5.86 14.84
C LEU A 370 -8.00 5.31 16.11
N PHE A 371 -8.75 6.17 16.81
CA PHE A 371 -9.54 5.79 17.98
C PHE A 371 -10.75 4.94 17.57
N THR A 372 -11.45 5.34 16.50
CA THR A 372 -12.62 4.60 16.00
C THR A 372 -12.28 3.14 15.67
N ARG A 373 -11.20 2.92 14.92
CA ARG A 373 -10.71 1.57 14.57
C ARG A 373 -10.32 0.78 15.81
N THR A 374 -9.64 1.39 16.77
CA THR A 374 -9.24 0.72 18.03
C THR A 374 -10.47 0.25 18.81
N ARG A 375 -11.50 1.10 18.91
CA ARG A 375 -12.79 0.75 19.54
C ARG A 375 -13.51 -0.37 18.78
N ASP A 376 -13.67 -0.21 17.47
CA ASP A 376 -14.51 -1.10 16.64
C ASP A 376 -13.93 -2.50 16.50
N PHE A 377 -12.60 -2.64 16.61
CA PHE A 377 -11.87 -3.90 16.43
C PHE A 377 -11.09 -4.35 17.67
N ALA A 378 -11.44 -3.87 18.86
CA ALA A 378 -10.69 -4.13 20.11
C ALA A 378 -10.42 -5.63 20.36
N ASP A 379 -11.43 -6.48 20.19
CA ASP A 379 -11.29 -7.94 20.35
C ASP A 379 -10.37 -8.56 19.29
N GLY A 380 -10.47 -8.07 18.05
CA GLY A 380 -9.62 -8.50 16.95
C GLY A 380 -8.15 -8.14 17.18
N PHE A 381 -7.88 -6.91 17.62
CA PHE A 381 -6.53 -6.48 18.00
C PHE A 381 -5.99 -7.32 19.15
N SER A 382 -6.79 -7.52 20.19
CA SER A 382 -6.39 -8.31 21.35
C SER A 382 -5.98 -9.73 20.97
N LYS A 383 -6.79 -10.40 20.13
CA LYS A 383 -6.52 -11.75 19.64
C LYS A 383 -5.30 -11.82 18.74
N SER A 384 -5.17 -10.89 17.78
CA SER A 384 -4.05 -10.90 16.82
C SER A 384 -2.71 -10.59 17.50
N LEU A 385 -2.66 -9.59 18.38
CA LEU A 385 -1.45 -9.20 19.13
C LEU A 385 -1.01 -10.26 20.14
N SER A 386 -1.94 -11.09 20.62
CA SER A 386 -1.63 -12.23 21.50
C SER A 386 -0.73 -13.29 20.86
N LEU A 387 -0.52 -13.22 19.54
CA LEU A 387 0.47 -14.05 18.86
C LEU A 387 1.92 -13.65 19.19
N ALA A 388 2.17 -12.46 19.73
CA ALA A 388 3.50 -12.04 20.16
C ALA A 388 3.91 -12.71 21.47
N ASP A 389 5.20 -13.02 21.63
CA ASP A 389 5.74 -13.53 22.89
C ASP A 389 6.01 -12.37 23.88
N GLU A 390 6.40 -11.21 23.35
CA GLU A 390 6.41 -9.93 24.06
C GLU A 390 5.75 -8.83 23.23
N LEU A 391 4.98 -7.97 23.88
CA LEU A 391 4.30 -6.87 23.23
C LEU A 391 4.62 -5.54 23.92
N PHE A 392 5.15 -4.60 23.15
CA PHE A 392 5.22 -3.19 23.48
C PHE A 392 4.04 -2.49 22.80
N LEU A 393 3.04 -2.12 23.58
CA LEU A 393 1.85 -1.44 23.08
C LEU A 393 2.04 0.05 23.25
N MET A 394 2.10 0.79 22.13
CA MET A 394 2.21 2.24 22.10
C MET A 394 0.85 2.93 22.26
N ASP A 395 0.84 4.23 22.55
CA ASP A 395 -0.36 5.06 22.48
C ASP A 395 -0.96 5.10 21.07
N ILE A 396 -2.28 5.28 21.00
CA ILE A 396 -3.02 5.39 19.73
C ILE A 396 -2.49 6.59 18.94
N TYR A 397 -2.10 6.36 17.69
CA TYR A 397 -1.85 7.43 16.73
C TYR A 397 -3.20 7.95 16.20
N PRO A 398 -3.56 9.21 16.50
CA PRO A 398 -4.90 9.73 16.21
C PRO A 398 -5.14 10.00 14.72
N ALA A 399 -4.06 10.19 13.94
CA ALA A 399 -4.09 10.70 12.57
C ALA A 399 -4.93 11.99 12.44
N ARG A 400 -6.23 11.84 12.13
CA ARG A 400 -7.19 12.93 11.91
C ARG A 400 -8.26 13.04 13.00
N GLU A 401 -8.31 12.10 13.94
CA GLU A 401 -9.37 12.01 14.94
C GLU A 401 -9.04 12.76 16.22
N LEU A 402 -10.09 13.26 16.88
CA LEU A 402 -9.99 13.70 18.26
C LEU A 402 -10.12 12.49 19.20
N PRO A 403 -9.50 12.53 20.41
CA PRO A 403 -9.66 11.48 21.40
C PRO A 403 -11.13 11.15 21.70
N ILE A 404 -11.44 9.85 21.80
CA ILE A 404 -12.76 9.35 22.18
C ILE A 404 -12.70 8.93 23.64
N ALA A 405 -13.63 9.43 24.46
CA ALA A 405 -13.68 9.11 25.89
C ALA A 405 -13.77 7.58 26.10
N GLY A 406 -12.87 7.03 26.92
CA GLY A 406 -12.79 5.59 27.21
C GLY A 406 -12.16 4.74 26.11
N VAL A 407 -11.58 5.34 25.07
CA VAL A 407 -10.85 4.64 24.02
C VAL A 407 -9.38 5.05 24.08
N ASP A 408 -8.55 4.15 24.59
CA ASP A 408 -7.10 4.26 24.67
C ASP A 408 -6.46 2.89 24.42
N SER A 409 -5.12 2.83 24.35
CA SER A 409 -4.45 1.54 24.14
C SER A 409 -4.61 0.59 25.33
N ASP A 410 -4.87 1.10 26.53
CA ASP A 410 -5.01 0.31 27.75
C ASP A 410 -6.25 -0.59 27.71
N MET A 411 -7.29 -0.20 26.98
CA MET A 411 -8.47 -1.04 26.77
C MET A 411 -8.15 -2.39 26.11
N LEU A 412 -7.09 -2.48 25.31
CA LEU A 412 -6.68 -3.72 24.63
C LEU A 412 -5.95 -4.68 25.59
N MET A 413 -5.35 -4.17 26.66
CA MET A 413 -4.47 -4.96 27.54
C MET A 413 -5.17 -6.15 28.17
N ASN A 414 -6.46 -6.05 28.47
CA ASN A 414 -7.22 -7.12 29.11
C ASN A 414 -7.41 -8.33 28.19
N GLY A 415 -7.61 -8.10 26.88
CA GLY A 415 -7.80 -9.17 25.91
C GLY A 415 -6.49 -9.80 25.41
N ILE A 416 -5.35 -9.13 25.62
CA ILE A 416 -4.05 -9.60 25.14
C ILE A 416 -3.47 -10.66 26.11
N THR A 417 -3.20 -11.85 25.58
CA THR A 417 -2.65 -13.00 26.32
C THR A 417 -1.15 -13.19 26.12
N SER A 418 -0.45 -12.27 25.46
CA SER A 418 1.01 -12.30 25.40
C SER A 418 1.62 -12.37 26.81
N PRO A 419 2.59 -13.27 27.06
CA PRO A 419 3.19 -13.46 28.39
C PRO A 419 3.82 -12.18 28.96
N VAL A 420 4.42 -11.37 28.10
CA VAL A 420 4.98 -10.05 28.45
C VAL A 420 4.23 -8.99 27.66
N LYS A 421 3.65 -8.01 28.34
CA LYS A 421 2.98 -6.86 27.73
C LYS A 421 3.34 -5.58 28.47
N ILE A 422 3.82 -4.58 27.73
CA ILE A 422 4.41 -3.35 28.24
C ILE A 422 3.71 -2.18 27.57
N ARG A 423 3.12 -1.29 28.38
CA ARG A 423 2.65 0.02 27.89
C ARG A 423 3.83 0.95 27.70
N CYS A 424 3.87 1.65 26.58
CA CYS A 424 4.85 2.69 26.29
C CYS A 424 4.21 3.82 25.48
N GLY A 425 4.85 4.97 25.51
CA GLY A 425 4.59 6.10 24.62
C GLY A 425 5.84 6.39 23.79
N LYS A 426 5.78 7.46 23.01
CA LYS A 426 6.92 7.87 22.16
C LYS A 426 8.18 8.22 22.95
N THR A 427 8.01 8.73 24.16
CA THR A 427 9.10 9.26 24.98
C THR A 427 9.89 8.19 25.71
N ASP A 428 9.30 7.02 25.96
CA ASP A 428 9.89 5.95 26.78
C ASP A 428 10.07 4.61 26.05
N LEU A 429 9.61 4.50 24.78
CA LEU A 429 9.75 3.28 23.98
C LEU A 429 11.21 2.80 23.90
N MET A 430 12.13 3.68 23.51
CA MET A 430 13.53 3.29 23.31
C MET A 430 14.19 2.85 24.62
N GLU A 431 13.90 3.53 25.73
CA GLU A 431 14.42 3.17 27.05
C GLU A 431 13.92 1.80 27.49
N LYS A 432 12.60 1.56 27.36
CA LYS A 432 12.00 0.28 27.73
C LYS A 432 12.49 -0.85 26.84
N LEU A 433 12.64 -0.62 25.53
CA LEU A 433 13.14 -1.63 24.61
C LEU A 433 14.61 -1.99 24.87
N ASP A 434 15.43 -1.02 25.27
CA ASP A 434 16.84 -1.25 25.62
C ASP A 434 16.99 -2.15 26.87
N GLN A 435 15.97 -2.25 27.72
CA GLN A 435 15.99 -3.12 28.90
C GLN A 435 15.65 -4.60 28.60
N HIS A 436 15.29 -4.92 27.35
CA HIS A 436 14.86 -6.26 26.95
C HIS A 436 15.84 -6.91 25.97
N GLU A 437 16.06 -8.21 26.10
CA GLU A 437 16.81 -8.99 25.11
C GLU A 437 15.92 -9.30 23.90
N VAL A 438 16.39 -8.96 22.70
CA VAL A 438 15.61 -9.05 21.45
C VAL A 438 16.40 -9.82 20.41
N GLU A 439 15.87 -10.98 20.01
CA GLU A 439 16.44 -11.79 18.92
C GLU A 439 15.59 -11.77 17.64
N LEU A 440 14.32 -11.39 17.76
CA LEU A 440 13.39 -11.18 16.66
C LEU A 440 12.38 -10.11 17.07
N ILE A 441 12.45 -8.96 16.43
CA ILE A 441 11.60 -7.81 16.70
C ILE A 441 10.83 -7.37 15.46
N ALA A 442 9.58 -6.98 15.66
CA ALA A 442 8.77 -6.36 14.62
C ALA A 442 8.15 -5.04 15.08
N THR A 443 8.28 -3.98 14.27
CA THR A 443 7.45 -2.77 14.40
C THR A 443 6.22 -2.92 13.51
N VAL A 444 5.04 -2.67 14.06
CA VAL A 444 3.76 -2.90 13.38
C VAL A 444 2.83 -1.69 13.57
N GLY A 445 2.40 -1.09 12.47
CA GLY A 445 1.41 -0.01 12.48
C GLY A 445 1.54 0.94 11.29
N ALA A 446 0.48 1.73 11.05
CA ALA A 446 0.40 2.69 9.96
C ALA A 446 0.66 4.16 10.37
N GLY A 447 0.85 4.41 11.67
CA GLY A 447 1.16 5.73 12.19
C GLY A 447 2.63 6.10 12.03
N ASP A 448 3.10 6.96 12.92
CA ASP A 448 4.47 7.47 12.97
C ASP A 448 5.45 6.56 13.75
N ILE A 449 5.06 5.31 14.00
CA ILE A 449 5.96 4.25 14.47
C ILE A 449 7.20 4.07 13.56
N ASP A 450 7.10 4.43 12.27
CA ASP A 450 8.23 4.39 11.33
C ASP A 450 9.39 5.31 11.74
N THR A 451 9.12 6.37 12.49
CA THR A 451 10.16 7.25 13.04
C THR A 451 11.08 6.53 14.03
N PHE A 452 10.65 5.39 14.59
CA PHE A 452 11.44 4.54 15.48
C PHE A 452 12.24 3.46 14.76
N VAL A 453 12.02 3.22 13.47
CA VAL A 453 12.74 2.19 12.70
C VAL A 453 14.25 2.42 12.74
N GLN A 454 14.71 3.63 12.41
CA GLN A 454 16.15 3.93 12.44
C GLN A 454 16.76 3.94 13.85
N PRO A 455 16.11 4.54 14.88
CA PRO A 455 16.54 4.41 16.27
C PRO A 455 16.67 2.96 16.75
N ILE A 456 15.67 2.10 16.49
CA ILE A 456 15.68 0.68 16.88
C ILE A 456 16.82 -0.03 16.15
N LYS A 457 16.97 0.16 14.83
CA LYS A 457 18.07 -0.42 14.07
C LYS A 457 19.43 -0.06 14.68
N THR A 458 19.66 1.21 14.98
CA THR A 458 20.92 1.70 15.57
C THR A 458 21.19 1.08 16.95
N MET A 459 20.14 0.92 17.77
CA MET A 459 20.22 0.25 19.06
C MET A 459 20.63 -1.23 18.90
N LEU A 460 20.03 -1.94 17.94
CA LEU A 460 20.32 -3.35 17.67
C LEU A 460 21.73 -3.55 17.11
N GLU A 461 22.17 -2.71 16.18
CA GLU A 461 23.53 -2.72 15.62
C GLU A 461 24.56 -2.59 16.76
N LYS A 462 24.42 -1.56 17.61
CA LYS A 462 25.30 -1.34 18.76
C LYS A 462 25.37 -2.54 19.71
N ARG A 463 24.28 -3.29 19.85
CA ARG A 463 24.18 -4.42 20.79
C ARG A 463 24.72 -5.73 20.21
N TYR A 464 24.51 -5.98 18.91
CA TYR A 464 24.72 -7.30 18.30
C TYR A 464 25.77 -7.34 17.19
N GLU A 465 26.44 -6.23 16.85
CA GLU A 465 27.59 -6.22 15.90
C GLU A 465 28.92 -6.71 16.49
N ASN A 466 29.01 -6.96 17.81
CA ASN A 466 30.20 -7.55 18.44
C ASN A 466 30.15 -9.09 18.45
#